data_AF-A0A820DCL3-F1
#
_entry.id   AF-A0A820DCL3-F1
#
_cell.length_a   1.000
_cell.length_b   1.000
_cell.length_c   1.000
_cell.angle_alpha   90.00
_cell.angle_beta   90.00
_cell.angle_gamma   90.00
#
_symmetry.space_group_name_H-M   'P 1'
#
loop_
_entity.id
_entity.type
_entity.pdbx_description
1 polymer ?
#
loop_
_entity_poly.entity_id
_entity_poly.type
_entity_poly.pdbx_seq_one_letter_code
_entity_poly.pdbx_strand_id
1 'polypeptide(L)'
;MIELEKQFELPIISSFNVLREYIAKFIDFDVPSNYTNNAQPLEFIRLYDIENDQPTSIVHEPILTTLKQARVRDLCSYAFEILSHPEYLAKKDLLLNIVYSKDTNNNYFQHKFELHWSIRDNTSAKYEYLEHHILLHLKSLIDDNLYDKNDSKEIIKITIARYFPDRGQWIIIDPSLITNKKVKTSNLNLKLEPYKLLDFTVLGILEGEQLTAEDFDTQFDKIKRQEIEHEKEQKRTNRERNRTENDRNQQNGNSGRRKSPQHTMRINVDDFNS
;
A
#
# COMPACT_ATOMS: atom_id res chain seq x y z
N MET A 1 3.15 -2.50 25.03
CA MET A 1 2.64 -3.34 23.93
C MET A 1 1.65 -2.57 23.04
N ILE A 2 0.78 -1.72 23.60
CA ILE A 2 -0.20 -0.90 22.85
C ILE A 2 0.45 0.26 22.04
N GLU A 3 1.67 0.69 22.36
CA GLU A 3 2.35 1.78 21.61
C GLU A 3 3.03 1.35 20.30
N LEU A 4 3.25 0.06 20.06
CA LEU A 4 3.92 -0.42 18.84
C LEU A 4 3.00 -0.47 17.62
N GLU A 5 1.68 -0.61 17.81
CA GLU A 5 0.71 -0.67 16.71
C GLU A 5 0.47 0.69 16.02
N LYS A 6 0.78 1.80 16.72
CA LYS A 6 0.60 3.17 16.20
C LYS A 6 1.55 3.55 15.06
N GLN A 7 2.63 2.81 14.84
CA GLN A 7 3.62 3.15 13.82
C GLN A 7 3.10 3.00 12.38
N PHE A 8 2.07 2.17 12.20
CA PHE A 8 1.43 1.93 10.91
C PHE A 8 -0.05 2.31 10.88
N GLU A 9 -0.57 2.99 11.91
CA GLU A 9 -1.94 3.48 11.88
C GLU A 9 -2.10 4.43 10.68
N LEU A 10 -2.92 3.98 9.73
CA LEU A 10 -3.49 4.81 8.69
C LEU A 10 -4.27 5.96 9.36
N PRO A 11 -4.44 7.11 8.69
CA PRO A 11 -5.23 8.21 9.25
C PRO A 11 -6.58 7.69 9.78
N ILE A 12 -7.03 8.24 10.91
CA ILE A 12 -8.33 7.90 11.49
C ILE A 12 -9.41 8.37 10.51
N ILE A 13 -9.81 7.48 9.62
CA ILE A 13 -10.89 7.69 8.67
C ILE A 13 -12.19 7.81 9.48
N SER A 14 -12.92 8.90 9.26
CA SER A 14 -14.21 9.15 9.92
C SER A 14 -15.17 7.99 9.66
N SER A 15 -15.81 7.51 10.73
CA SER A 15 -16.61 6.29 10.68
C SER A 15 -17.85 6.41 9.77
N PHE A 16 -18.06 5.33 9.01
CA PHE A 16 -19.13 4.98 8.05
C PHE A 16 -20.54 5.58 8.20
N ASN A 17 -20.96 6.03 9.38
CA ASN A 17 -22.33 6.49 9.61
C ASN A 17 -22.59 7.90 9.08
N VAL A 18 -21.58 8.76 9.03
CA VAL A 18 -21.72 10.12 8.47
C VAL A 18 -21.91 10.04 6.96
N LEU A 19 -21.17 9.18 6.26
CA LEU A 19 -21.22 9.10 4.81
C LEU A 19 -22.58 8.59 4.29
N ARG A 20 -23.26 7.67 4.99
CA ARG A 20 -24.54 7.10 4.52
C ARG A 20 -25.70 8.08 4.62
N GLU A 21 -25.84 8.80 5.73
CA GLU A 21 -26.85 9.84 5.88
C GLU A 21 -26.53 11.07 5.03
N TYR A 22 -25.25 11.36 4.80
CA TYR A 22 -24.80 12.49 3.99
C TYR A 22 -24.93 12.21 2.50
N ILE A 23 -24.45 11.07 1.97
CA ILE A 23 -24.66 10.72 0.55
C ILE A 23 -26.15 10.58 0.22
N ALA A 24 -26.96 9.99 1.10
CA ALA A 24 -28.41 9.88 0.90
C ALA A 24 -29.13 11.24 0.87
N LYS A 25 -28.55 12.28 1.48
CA LYS A 25 -29.12 13.64 1.54
C LYS A 25 -28.52 14.59 0.50
N PHE A 26 -27.40 14.23 -0.14
CA PHE A 26 -26.61 15.09 -1.04
C PHE A 26 -26.59 14.63 -2.51
N ILE A 27 -27.21 13.48 -2.86
CA ILE A 27 -27.42 13.09 -4.26
C ILE A 27 -28.49 13.96 -4.96
N ASP A 28 -29.36 14.63 -4.21
CA ASP A 28 -30.20 15.74 -4.68
C ASP A 28 -29.64 17.05 -4.13
N PHE A 29 -29.09 17.93 -4.97
CA PHE A 29 -28.47 19.17 -4.50
C PHE A 29 -29.18 20.42 -5.02
N ASP A 30 -29.86 21.10 -4.10
CA ASP A 30 -29.83 22.56 -3.96
C ASP A 30 -29.18 22.85 -2.59
N VAL A 31 -28.19 23.75 -2.57
CA VAL A 31 -27.47 24.13 -1.34
C VAL A 31 -28.46 24.74 -0.33
N PRO A 32 -28.59 24.24 0.91
CA PRO A 32 -29.41 24.89 1.91
C PRO A 32 -28.83 26.27 2.27
N SER A 33 -29.65 27.31 2.12
CA SER A 33 -29.31 28.73 2.30
C SER A 33 -28.86 29.12 3.73
N ASN A 34 -28.84 28.17 4.65
CA ASN A 34 -28.51 28.31 6.07
C ASN A 34 -27.09 27.84 6.43
N TYR A 35 -26.27 27.43 5.45
CA TYR A 35 -24.82 27.22 5.62
C TYR A 35 -23.99 28.48 5.37
N THR A 36 -24.61 29.65 5.30
CA THR A 36 -23.95 30.95 5.30
C THR A 36 -23.60 31.36 6.74
N ASN A 37 -22.34 31.22 7.14
CA ASN A 37 -21.53 32.38 7.54
C ASN A 37 -20.22 32.09 8.28
N ASN A 38 -19.86 30.87 8.69
CA ASN A 38 -18.53 30.65 9.33
C ASN A 38 -18.00 29.20 9.31
N ALA A 39 -18.64 28.25 8.62
CA ALA A 39 -18.09 26.91 8.46
C ALA A 39 -17.31 26.88 7.13
N GLN A 40 -16.00 26.60 7.18
CA GLN A 40 -15.26 26.32 5.94
C GLN A 40 -15.96 25.15 5.23
N PRO A 41 -16.43 25.33 4.00
CA PRO A 41 -17.10 24.27 3.28
C PRO A 41 -16.17 23.07 3.12
N LEU A 42 -16.76 21.88 3.16
CA LEU A 42 -16.15 20.58 2.90
C LEU A 42 -15.68 20.47 1.43
N GLU A 43 -14.86 21.42 0.97
CA GLU A 43 -14.51 21.58 -0.44
C GLU A 43 -13.52 20.53 -0.93
N PHE A 44 -12.73 19.95 -0.02
CA PHE A 44 -11.65 19.03 -0.37
C PHE A 44 -11.87 17.70 0.35
N ILE A 45 -12.31 16.69 -0.41
CA ILE A 45 -12.55 15.34 0.08
C ILE A 45 -11.64 14.39 -0.70
N ARG A 46 -10.98 13.47 -0.01
CA ARG A 46 -10.33 12.30 -0.61
C ARG A 46 -11.23 11.08 -0.40
N LEU A 47 -11.42 10.27 -1.44
CA LEU A 47 -12.22 9.04 -1.37
C LEU A 47 -11.32 7.81 -1.54
N TYR A 48 -11.59 6.77 -0.77
CA TYR A 48 -10.79 5.55 -0.67
C TYR A 48 -11.63 4.33 -1.00
N ASP A 49 -11.07 3.38 -1.74
CA ASP A 49 -11.61 2.02 -1.78
C ASP A 49 -11.21 1.28 -0.49
N ILE A 50 -12.14 0.54 0.11
CA ILE A 50 -11.92 -0.26 1.31
C ILE A 50 -12.10 -1.74 1.00
N GLU A 51 -11.14 -2.55 1.44
CA GLU A 51 -11.28 -4.00 1.54
C GLU A 51 -10.91 -4.47 2.95
N ASN A 52 -11.74 -5.31 3.57
CA ASN A 52 -11.51 -5.83 4.93
C ASN A 52 -11.23 -4.72 5.96
N ASP A 53 -12.04 -3.65 5.94
CA ASP A 53 -11.93 -2.48 6.81
C ASP A 53 -10.60 -1.71 6.70
N GLN A 54 -9.86 -1.88 5.60
CA GLN A 54 -8.62 -1.18 5.31
C GLN A 54 -8.67 -0.48 3.94
N PRO A 55 -8.18 0.77 3.81
CA PRO A 55 -8.05 1.44 2.53
C PRO A 55 -7.02 0.73 1.63
N THR A 56 -7.38 0.47 0.38
CA THR A 56 -6.55 -0.27 -0.59
C THR A 56 -6.10 0.60 -1.77
N SER A 57 -6.92 1.53 -2.21
CA SER A 57 -6.61 2.49 -3.27
C SER A 57 -7.34 3.81 -3.09
N ILE A 58 -6.85 4.85 -3.78
CA ILE A 58 -7.55 6.13 -3.85
C ILE A 58 -8.43 6.14 -5.09
N VAL A 59 -9.61 6.74 -4.96
CA VAL A 59 -10.48 6.97 -6.10
C VAL A 59 -9.98 8.21 -6.84
N HIS A 60 -9.29 7.99 -7.96
CA HIS A 60 -8.72 9.05 -8.80
C HIS A 60 -9.72 9.64 -9.82
N GLU A 61 -10.91 9.06 -9.95
CA GLU A 61 -11.96 9.60 -10.82
C GLU A 61 -12.68 10.78 -10.15
N PRO A 62 -13.41 11.64 -10.90
CA PRO A 62 -14.20 12.69 -10.27
C PRO A 62 -15.11 12.07 -9.23
N ILE A 63 -14.87 12.37 -7.95
CA ILE A 63 -15.48 11.69 -6.80
C ILE A 63 -17.00 11.65 -6.94
N LEU A 64 -17.60 12.75 -7.38
CA LEU A 64 -19.04 12.86 -7.61
C LEU A 64 -19.56 11.89 -8.67
N THR A 65 -18.79 11.60 -9.72
CA THR A 65 -19.16 10.63 -10.74
C THR A 65 -19.13 9.22 -10.17
N THR A 66 -18.07 8.86 -9.44
CA THR A 66 -17.96 7.55 -8.78
C THR A 66 -19.11 7.33 -7.80
N LEU A 67 -19.39 8.33 -6.95
CA LEU A 67 -20.48 8.25 -5.96
C LEU A 67 -21.87 8.19 -6.61
N LYS A 68 -22.10 8.88 -7.74
CA LYS A 68 -23.36 8.82 -8.48
C LYS A 68 -23.60 7.47 -9.16
N GLN A 69 -22.53 6.79 -9.56
CA GLN A 69 -22.61 5.48 -10.22
C GLN A 69 -22.63 4.31 -9.23
N ALA A 70 -22.09 4.50 -8.03
CA ALA A 70 -22.08 3.50 -6.98
C ALA A 70 -23.51 3.18 -6.50
N ARG A 71 -23.83 1.89 -6.35
CA ARG A 71 -25.09 1.50 -5.71
C ARG A 71 -24.96 1.67 -4.21
N VAL A 72 -26.09 1.79 -3.50
CA VAL A 72 -26.12 1.93 -2.04
C VAL A 72 -25.35 0.82 -1.31
N ARG A 73 -25.31 -0.41 -1.85
CA ARG A 73 -24.53 -1.52 -1.28
C ARG A 73 -23.02 -1.35 -1.50
N ASP A 74 -22.63 -0.71 -2.60
CA ASP A 74 -21.24 -0.48 -2.97
C ASP A 74 -20.65 0.70 -2.18
N LEU A 75 -21.49 1.57 -1.61
CA LEU A 75 -21.05 2.67 -0.73
C LEU A 75 -20.33 2.19 0.55
N CYS A 76 -20.61 0.96 1.00
CA CYS A 76 -19.87 0.36 2.12
C CYS A 76 -18.44 -0.06 1.75
N SER A 77 -18.08 0.00 0.47
CA SER A 77 -16.72 -0.22 -0.01
C SER A 77 -15.90 1.07 -0.10
N TYR A 78 -16.44 2.20 0.39
CA TYR A 78 -15.74 3.48 0.33
C TYR A 78 -15.56 4.13 1.70
N ALA A 79 -14.41 4.75 1.88
CA ALA A 79 -14.06 5.65 2.99
C ALA A 79 -13.79 7.04 2.44
N PHE A 80 -13.84 8.05 3.30
CA PHE A 80 -13.48 9.41 2.92
C PHE A 80 -12.69 10.12 4.01
N GLU A 81 -11.88 11.07 3.59
CA GLU A 81 -11.17 12.00 4.45
C GLU A 81 -11.45 13.43 4.00
N ILE A 82 -11.62 14.33 4.96
CA ILE A 82 -11.76 15.76 4.71
C ILE A 82 -10.37 16.37 4.79
N LEU A 83 -9.94 16.95 3.68
CA LEU A 83 -8.62 17.57 3.56
C LEU A 83 -8.68 19.05 3.95
N SER A 84 -7.56 19.55 4.47
CA SER A 84 -7.41 20.97 4.82
C SER A 84 -7.15 21.88 3.62
N HIS A 85 -6.76 21.30 2.48
CA HIS A 85 -6.35 22.01 1.27
C HIS A 85 -6.80 21.23 0.02
N PRO A 86 -6.96 21.89 -1.15
CA PRO A 86 -7.29 21.20 -2.38
C PRO A 86 -6.20 20.21 -2.76
N GLU A 87 -6.62 19.00 -3.08
CA GLU A 87 -5.73 17.97 -3.62
C GLU A 87 -6.21 17.59 -5.03
N TYR A 88 -5.26 17.53 -5.96
CA TYR A 88 -5.51 17.08 -7.32
C TYR A 88 -4.67 15.85 -7.61
N LEU A 89 -5.25 14.67 -7.45
CA LEU A 89 -4.65 13.39 -7.81
C LEU A 89 -5.10 13.02 -9.23
N ALA A 90 -4.19 13.06 -10.20
CA ALA A 90 -4.50 12.57 -11.54
C ALA A 90 -4.59 11.04 -11.54
N LYS A 91 -5.33 10.45 -12.49
CA LYS A 91 -5.57 9.00 -12.64
C LYS A 91 -4.33 8.08 -12.54
N LYS A 92 -3.13 8.59 -12.80
CA LYS A 92 -1.87 7.83 -12.78
C LYS A 92 -0.99 8.12 -11.58
N ASP A 93 -1.31 9.16 -10.82
CA ASP A 93 -0.58 9.58 -9.65
C ASP A 93 -0.68 8.51 -8.55
N LEU A 94 0.26 8.56 -7.62
CA LEU A 94 0.26 7.68 -6.46
C LEU A 94 0.31 8.52 -5.19
N LEU A 95 -0.40 8.07 -4.16
CA LEU A 95 -0.16 8.56 -2.80
C LEU A 95 0.72 7.56 -2.06
N LEU A 96 1.93 7.96 -1.70
CA LEU A 96 2.90 7.12 -1.02
C LEU A 96 2.97 7.49 0.46
N ASN A 97 3.15 6.49 1.31
CA ASN A 97 3.36 6.69 2.74
C ASN A 97 4.87 6.72 3.02
N ILE A 98 5.41 7.87 3.38
CA ILE A 98 6.84 8.00 3.67
C ILE A 98 7.04 7.91 5.18
N VAL A 99 7.97 7.04 5.60
CA VAL A 99 8.49 6.99 6.96
C VAL A 99 9.99 7.28 6.92
N TYR A 100 10.45 8.21 7.74
CA TYR A 100 11.80 8.75 7.70
C TYR A 100 12.47 8.70 9.08
N SER A 101 13.73 8.30 9.12
CA SER A 101 14.60 8.44 10.29
C SER A 101 15.98 8.94 9.87
N LYS A 102 16.53 9.84 10.68
CA LYS A 102 17.92 10.29 10.56
C LYS A 102 18.91 9.31 11.21
N ASP A 103 18.46 8.56 12.21
CA ASP A 103 19.31 7.68 13.02
C ASP A 103 18.87 6.22 12.87
N THR A 104 19.80 5.39 12.40
CA THR A 104 19.62 3.93 12.31
C THR A 104 19.63 3.27 13.69
N ASN A 105 20.21 3.91 14.70
CA ASN A 105 20.40 3.30 16.02
C ASN A 105 19.11 3.23 16.85
N ASN A 106 18.12 4.07 16.53
CA ASN A 106 16.90 4.15 17.32
C ASN A 106 15.82 3.14 16.91
N ASN A 107 16.03 2.33 15.85
CA ASN A 107 15.07 1.30 15.37
C ASN A 107 13.63 1.80 15.16
N TYR A 108 13.43 3.10 15.00
CA TYR A 108 12.12 3.73 14.85
C TYR A 108 12.18 4.86 13.84
N PHE A 109 11.15 4.94 12.99
CA PHE A 109 10.92 6.08 12.11
C PHE A 109 10.37 7.24 12.93
N GLN A 110 11.04 8.39 12.85
CA GLN A 110 10.72 9.59 13.64
C GLN A 110 9.67 10.47 12.95
N HIS A 111 9.65 10.44 11.62
CA HIS A 111 8.77 11.27 10.82
C HIS A 111 7.95 10.42 9.87
N LYS A 112 6.68 10.80 9.71
CA LYS A 112 5.75 10.19 8.75
C LYS A 112 5.03 11.28 7.99
N PHE A 113 4.92 11.13 6.68
CA PHE A 113 4.15 12.03 5.84
C PHE A 113 3.64 11.31 4.58
N GLU A 114 2.59 11.85 3.99
CA GLU A 114 2.10 11.39 2.69
C GLU A 114 2.80 12.16 1.57
N LEU A 115 3.26 11.44 0.55
CA LEU A 115 3.85 12.04 -0.64
C LEU A 115 2.94 11.79 -1.84
N HIS A 116 2.39 12.88 -2.39
CA HIS A 116 1.76 12.85 -3.70
C HIS A 116 2.83 12.74 -4.78
N TRP A 117 2.90 11.58 -5.41
CA TRP A 117 3.83 11.32 -6.50
C TRP A 117 3.11 11.42 -7.84
N SER A 118 3.26 12.58 -8.50
CA SER A 118 2.65 12.83 -9.80
C SER A 118 3.37 12.07 -10.91
N ILE A 119 2.62 11.22 -11.62
CA ILE A 119 3.15 10.41 -12.73
C ILE A 119 2.54 10.95 -14.02
N ARG A 120 3.19 11.97 -14.57
CA ARG A 120 2.78 12.59 -15.84
C ARG A 120 3.00 11.64 -17.01
N ASP A 121 2.23 11.87 -18.07
CA ASP A 121 2.41 11.17 -19.34
C ASP A 121 3.84 11.41 -19.84
N ASN A 122 4.54 10.30 -20.12
CA ASN A 122 5.94 10.22 -20.59
C ASN A 122 7.06 10.30 -19.54
N THR A 123 6.80 10.64 -18.29
CA THR A 123 7.78 10.40 -17.21
C THR A 123 7.62 8.99 -16.70
N SER A 124 8.57 8.11 -17.04
CA SER A 124 8.66 6.80 -16.38
C SER A 124 8.70 7.02 -14.85
N ALA A 125 8.06 6.15 -14.08
CA ALA A 125 8.08 6.18 -12.62
C ALA A 125 9.49 5.84 -12.11
N LYS A 126 10.46 6.75 -12.31
CA LYS A 126 11.89 6.50 -12.07
C LYS A 126 12.28 6.84 -10.64
N TYR A 127 13.33 6.15 -10.19
CA TYR A 127 13.95 6.35 -8.89
C TYR A 127 14.41 7.80 -8.69
N GLU A 128 15.11 8.39 -9.64
CA GLU A 128 15.73 9.71 -9.50
C GLU A 128 14.69 10.81 -9.25
N TYR A 129 13.50 10.67 -9.85
CA TYR A 129 12.39 11.61 -9.62
C TYR A 129 11.78 11.41 -8.23
N LEU A 130 11.56 10.16 -7.82
CA LEU A 130 11.04 9.86 -6.49
C LEU A 130 11.99 10.38 -5.40
N GLU A 131 13.27 10.08 -5.53
CA GLU A 131 14.34 10.55 -4.64
C GLU A 131 14.36 12.08 -4.55
N HIS A 132 14.32 12.78 -5.69
CA HIS A 132 14.29 14.23 -5.72
C HIS A 132 13.07 14.81 -4.99
N HIS A 133 11.87 14.25 -5.21
CA HIS A 133 10.65 14.70 -4.55
C HIS A 133 10.70 14.49 -3.02
N ILE A 134 11.20 13.34 -2.57
CA ILE A 134 11.37 13.05 -1.14
C ILE A 134 12.36 14.02 -0.52
N LEU A 135 13.50 14.26 -1.17
CA LEU A 135 14.50 15.21 -0.67
C LEU A 135 13.98 16.63 -0.57
N LEU A 136 13.20 17.11 -1.54
CA LEU A 136 12.56 18.43 -1.45
C LEU A 136 11.62 18.52 -0.26
N HIS A 137 10.80 17.48 -0.03
CA HIS A 137 9.88 17.46 1.09
C HIS A 137 10.61 17.38 2.43
N LEU A 138 11.66 16.55 2.54
CA LEU A 138 12.47 16.45 3.76
C LEU A 138 13.20 17.74 4.07
N LYS A 139 13.71 18.45 3.07
CA LYS A 139 14.34 19.78 3.25
C LYS A 139 13.36 20.78 3.86
N SER A 140 12.15 20.91 3.29
CA SER A 140 11.11 21.77 3.86
C SER A 140 10.80 21.36 5.30
N LEU A 141 10.65 20.06 5.56
CA LEU A 141 10.28 19.55 6.89
C LEU A 141 11.37 19.83 7.93
N ILE A 142 12.65 19.73 7.55
CA ILE A 142 13.80 20.05 8.40
C ILE A 142 13.90 21.56 8.63
N ASP A 143 13.73 22.37 7.57
CA ASP A 143 13.73 23.83 7.66
C ASP A 143 12.60 24.35 8.57
N ASP A 144 11.44 23.68 8.55
CA ASP A 144 10.24 24.07 9.30
C ASP A 144 10.24 23.57 10.76
N ASN A 145 10.79 22.38 11.06
CA ASN A 145 10.53 21.73 12.35
C ASN A 145 11.57 21.92 13.45
N LEU A 146 12.89 21.92 13.21
CA LEU A 146 13.81 21.93 14.36
C LEU A 146 15.23 22.38 13.98
N TYR A 147 15.72 23.48 14.56
CA TYR A 147 16.65 23.51 15.71
C TYR A 147 18.13 23.61 15.34
N ASP A 148 18.79 24.51 16.07
CA ASP A 148 20.19 24.91 16.04
C ASP A 148 20.78 25.28 14.66
N LYS A 149 20.89 26.60 14.42
CA LYS A 149 21.62 27.22 13.30
C LYS A 149 23.08 26.75 13.16
N ASN A 150 23.57 25.93 14.08
CA ASN A 150 24.94 25.46 14.16
C ASN A 150 25.14 24.05 13.59
N ASP A 151 24.09 23.32 13.25
CA ASP A 151 24.21 21.93 12.79
C ASP A 151 23.35 21.66 11.54
N SER A 152 23.34 22.61 10.61
CA SER A 152 22.79 22.46 9.26
C SER A 152 23.64 21.45 8.46
N LYS A 153 23.55 20.18 8.85
CA LYS A 153 24.18 19.08 8.15
C LYS A 153 23.34 18.81 6.91
N GLU A 154 23.93 19.10 5.76
CA GLU A 154 23.35 18.79 4.46
C GLU A 154 22.97 17.31 4.40
N ILE A 155 21.77 17.00 3.91
CA ILE A 155 21.38 15.61 3.62
C ILE A 155 22.29 15.12 2.50
N ILE A 156 23.31 14.36 2.85
CA ILE A 156 24.35 13.93 1.90
C ILE A 156 23.78 12.87 0.95
N LYS A 157 23.05 11.90 1.51
CA LYS A 157 22.53 10.75 0.77
C LYS A 157 21.41 10.07 1.54
N ILE A 158 20.38 9.66 0.81
CA ILE A 158 19.29 8.85 1.34
C ILE A 158 19.30 7.47 0.69
N THR A 159 18.86 6.46 1.44
CA THR A 159 18.51 5.14 0.91
C THR A 159 17.02 4.95 1.07
N ILE A 160 16.37 4.49 0.00
CA ILE A 160 14.92 4.23 -0.05
C ILE A 160 14.68 2.74 -0.01
N ALA A 161 13.81 2.28 0.89
CA ALA A 161 13.34 0.90 0.92
C ALA A 161 11.82 0.84 0.86
N ARG A 162 11.27 -0.17 0.20
CA ARG A 162 9.85 -0.48 0.20
C ARG A 162 9.53 -1.50 1.29
N TYR A 163 8.47 -1.26 2.04
CA TYR A 163 7.91 -2.23 2.96
C TYR A 163 6.91 -3.18 2.29
N PHE A 164 7.00 -4.46 2.65
CA PHE A 164 6.08 -5.52 2.25
C PHE A 164 5.35 -6.04 3.49
N PRO A 165 4.15 -5.52 3.79
CA PRO A 165 3.46 -5.85 5.02
C PRO A 165 3.05 -7.32 5.09
N ASP A 166 2.75 -7.97 3.97
CA ASP A 166 2.42 -9.40 3.88
C ASP A 166 3.58 -10.31 4.33
N ARG A 167 4.81 -9.80 4.29
CA ARG A 167 6.03 -10.53 4.66
C ARG A 167 6.72 -9.96 5.89
N GLY A 168 6.36 -8.74 6.31
CA GLY A 168 7.12 -7.98 7.31
C GLY A 168 8.56 -7.78 6.86
N GLN A 169 8.78 -7.40 5.60
CA GLN A 169 10.10 -7.30 4.99
C GLN A 169 10.31 -5.96 4.30
N TRP A 170 11.55 -5.48 4.35
CA TRP A 170 12.01 -4.31 3.60
C TRP A 170 12.81 -4.76 2.38
N ILE A 171 12.61 -4.09 1.25
CA ILE A 171 13.42 -4.26 0.04
C ILE A 171 13.97 -2.90 -0.35
N ILE A 172 15.30 -2.76 -0.32
CA ILE A 172 15.97 -1.54 -0.78
C ILE A 172 15.70 -1.35 -2.27
N ILE A 173 15.26 -0.15 -2.62
CA ILE A 173 15.10 0.29 -3.99
C ILE A 173 16.47 0.74 -4.50
N ASP A 174 17.24 -0.22 -5.01
CA ASP A 174 18.55 0.06 -5.57
C ASP A 174 18.46 0.23 -7.10
N PRO A 175 18.82 1.41 -7.63
CA PRO A 175 18.88 1.62 -9.07
C PRO A 175 19.95 0.78 -9.77
N SER A 176 21.02 0.36 -9.07
CA SER A 176 22.17 -0.35 -9.62
C SER A 176 21.95 -1.86 -9.79
N LEU A 177 21.12 -2.50 -8.96
CA LEU A 177 20.94 -3.97 -8.93
C LEU A 177 20.25 -4.56 -10.18
N ILE A 178 19.58 -3.75 -10.99
CA ILE A 178 18.83 -4.23 -12.17
C ILE A 178 19.72 -4.36 -13.43
N THR A 179 20.96 -3.86 -13.37
CA THR A 179 21.92 -3.94 -14.49
C THR A 179 22.45 -5.37 -14.76
N ASN A 180 22.32 -6.30 -13.82
CA ASN A 180 22.93 -7.63 -13.91
C ASN A 180 22.04 -8.71 -14.56
N LYS A 181 20.77 -8.42 -14.86
CA LYS A 181 19.95 -9.26 -15.75
C LYS A 181 19.97 -8.60 -17.13
N LYS A 182 20.21 -9.38 -18.20
CA LYS A 182 20.25 -8.95 -19.62
C LYS A 182 18.90 -8.37 -20.13
N VAL A 183 18.34 -7.39 -19.44
CA VAL A 183 17.18 -6.61 -19.87
C VAL A 183 17.75 -5.27 -20.33
N LYS A 184 17.75 -5.09 -21.66
CA LYS A 184 18.19 -3.88 -22.33
C LYS A 184 17.59 -2.64 -21.65
N THR A 185 18.43 -1.81 -21.06
CA THR A 185 18.26 -0.34 -20.94
C THR A 185 16.83 0.19 -20.95
N SER A 186 15.99 -0.25 -20.01
CA SER A 186 14.72 0.40 -19.73
C SER A 186 14.80 0.97 -18.34
N ASN A 187 14.74 2.31 -18.27
CA ASN A 187 14.58 3.10 -17.04
C ASN A 187 13.85 2.32 -15.94
N LEU A 188 14.37 2.37 -14.71
CA LEU A 188 13.81 1.70 -13.53
C LEU A 188 12.35 2.13 -13.34
N ASN A 189 11.41 1.34 -13.85
CA ASN A 189 10.00 1.62 -13.67
C ASN A 189 9.57 1.03 -12.33
N LEU A 190 9.43 1.88 -11.33
CA LEU A 190 9.08 1.48 -9.96
C LEU A 190 7.66 0.90 -9.86
N LYS A 191 6.82 1.00 -10.89
CA LYS A 191 5.52 0.30 -10.95
C LYS A 191 5.66 -1.19 -11.32
N LEU A 192 6.85 -1.67 -11.66
CA LEU A 192 7.13 -3.07 -11.97
C LEU A 192 7.79 -3.80 -10.80
N GLU A 193 7.72 -5.13 -10.82
CA GLU A 193 8.48 -5.98 -9.90
C GLU A 193 9.99 -5.69 -10.02
N PRO A 194 10.75 -5.70 -8.90
CA PRO A 194 10.34 -6.13 -7.56
C PRO A 194 9.75 -5.00 -6.70
N TYR A 195 9.72 -3.75 -7.18
CA TYR A 195 9.37 -2.59 -6.35
C TYR A 195 7.91 -2.20 -6.42
N LYS A 196 7.17 -2.57 -7.47
CA LYS A 196 5.72 -2.38 -7.72
C LYS A 196 5.02 -1.39 -6.77
N LEU A 197 5.33 -0.10 -6.92
CA LEU A 197 4.72 0.98 -6.16
C LEU A 197 3.26 1.18 -6.58
N LEU A 198 2.39 1.22 -5.60
CA LEU A 198 0.94 1.43 -5.67
C LEU A 198 0.53 2.46 -4.61
N ASP A 199 -0.74 2.87 -4.61
CA ASP A 199 -1.29 3.71 -3.54
C ASP A 199 -1.04 3.08 -2.17
N PHE A 200 -0.77 3.94 -1.19
CA PHE A 200 -0.43 3.61 0.19
C PHE A 200 0.84 2.79 0.40
N THR A 201 1.64 2.57 -0.66
CA THR A 201 2.92 1.88 -0.50
C THR A 201 3.78 2.62 0.50
N VAL A 202 4.26 1.89 1.51
CA VAL A 202 5.12 2.44 2.55
C VAL A 202 6.57 2.41 2.08
N LEU A 203 7.21 3.58 2.08
CA LEU A 203 8.62 3.77 1.79
C LEU A 203 9.35 4.24 3.04
N GLY A 204 10.39 3.51 3.39
CA GLY A 204 11.32 3.83 4.45
C GLY A 204 12.48 4.61 3.87
N ILE A 205 12.83 5.72 4.52
CA ILE A 205 13.91 6.61 4.13
C ILE A 205 14.88 6.72 5.29
N LEU A 206 16.14 6.40 5.03
CA LEU A 206 17.23 6.51 6.00
C LEU A 206 18.39 7.31 5.39
N GLU A 207 19.03 8.15 6.19
CA GLU A 207 20.28 8.82 5.81
C GLU A 207 21.45 7.85 5.98
N GLY A 208 22.29 7.71 4.95
CA GLY A 208 23.49 6.88 5.03
C GLY A 208 23.91 6.23 3.72
N GLU A 209 25.13 5.73 3.70
CA GLU A 209 25.66 4.91 2.61
C GLU A 209 25.71 3.43 3.04
N GLN A 210 25.58 2.52 2.07
CA GLN A 210 25.74 1.07 2.27
C GLN A 210 24.76 0.46 3.28
N LEU A 211 23.58 1.06 3.40
CA LEU A 211 22.50 0.51 4.22
C LEU A 211 22.00 -0.81 3.63
N THR A 212 21.57 -1.68 4.54
CA THR A 212 21.02 -3.00 4.27
C THR A 212 19.54 -3.02 4.65
N ALA A 213 18.79 -4.02 4.19
CA ALA A 213 17.38 -4.14 4.54
C ALA A 213 17.15 -4.28 6.06
N GLU A 214 18.13 -4.84 6.78
CA GLU A 214 18.08 -5.01 8.25
C GLU A 214 18.13 -3.68 8.99
N ASP A 215 18.73 -2.64 8.40
CA ASP A 215 18.77 -1.29 8.98
C ASP A 215 17.38 -0.62 8.99
N PHE A 216 16.45 -1.11 8.16
CA PHE A 216 15.05 -0.67 8.14
C PHE A 216 14.15 -1.51 9.07
N ASP A 217 14.62 -2.65 9.57
CA ASP A 217 13.81 -3.56 10.36
C ASP A 217 13.50 -2.99 11.75
N THR A 218 12.21 -2.91 12.06
CA THR A 218 11.71 -2.55 13.39
C THR A 218 11.48 -3.78 14.26
N GLN A 219 11.22 -3.59 15.56
CA GLN A 219 10.75 -4.68 16.43
C GLN A 219 9.42 -5.26 15.95
N PHE A 220 8.54 -4.42 15.40
CA PHE A 220 7.28 -4.84 14.83
C PHE A 220 7.47 -5.82 13.68
N ASP A 221 8.44 -5.56 12.79
CA ASP A 221 8.74 -6.43 11.65
C ASP A 221 9.22 -7.82 12.11
N LYS A 222 10.01 -7.87 13.18
CA LYS A 222 10.47 -9.14 13.77
C LYS A 222 9.29 -9.95 14.33
N ILE A 223 8.39 -9.32 15.07
CA ILE A 223 7.18 -9.96 15.62
C ILE A 223 6.30 -10.49 14.48
N LYS A 224 6.06 -9.65 13.47
CA LYS A 224 5.23 -10.01 12.31
C LYS A 224 5.79 -11.22 11.55
N ARG A 225 7.11 -11.27 11.35
CA ARG A 225 7.75 -12.43 10.70
C ARG A 225 7.59 -13.70 11.54
N GLN A 226 7.70 -13.62 12.87
CA GLN A 226 7.47 -14.75 13.76
C GLN A 226 6.01 -15.23 13.70
N GLU A 227 5.04 -14.32 13.66
CA GLU A 227 3.61 -14.65 13.52
C GLU A 227 3.33 -15.35 12.18
N ILE A 228 3.87 -14.83 11.08
CA ILE A 228 3.74 -15.43 9.75
C ILE A 228 4.36 -16.83 9.72
N GLU A 229 5.53 -17.02 10.35
CA GLU A 229 6.19 -18.31 10.43
C GLU A 229 5.36 -19.31 11.25
N HIS A 230 4.86 -18.89 12.42
CA HIS A 230 3.98 -19.69 13.26
C HIS A 230 2.68 -20.09 12.54
N GLU A 231 2.04 -19.17 11.81
CA GLU A 231 0.84 -19.47 11.02
C GLU A 231 1.13 -20.48 9.89
N LYS A 232 2.30 -20.37 9.24
CA LYS A 232 2.74 -21.34 8.22
C LYS A 232 2.96 -22.73 8.83
N GLU A 233 3.57 -22.81 10.01
CA GLU A 233 3.80 -24.06 10.73
C GLU A 233 2.49 -24.73 11.16
N GLN A 234 1.52 -23.95 11.66
CA GLN A 234 0.18 -24.45 11.97
C GLN A 234 -0.55 -24.96 10.73
N LYS A 235 -0.50 -24.23 9.61
CA LYS A 235 -1.09 -24.68 8.33
C LYS A 235 -0.43 -25.97 7.83
N ARG A 236 0.88 -26.15 8.00
CA ARG A 236 1.58 -27.41 7.68
C ARG A 236 1.10 -28.55 8.56
N THR A 237 1.04 -28.34 9.87
CA THR A 237 0.60 -29.34 10.85
C THR A 237 -0.85 -29.76 10.60
N ASN A 238 -1.75 -28.82 10.32
CA ASN A 238 -3.14 -29.11 9.99
C ASN A 238 -3.28 -29.90 8.68
N ARG A 239 -2.46 -29.60 7.66
CA ARG A 239 -2.43 -30.39 6.42
C ARG A 239 -1.94 -31.82 6.67
N GLU A 240 -0.98 -32.01 7.58
CA GLU A 240 -0.46 -33.33 7.94
C GLU A 240 -1.46 -34.15 8.78
N ARG A 241 -2.15 -33.51 9.73
CA ARG A 241 -3.28 -34.11 10.46
C ARG A 241 -4.42 -34.52 9.51
N ASN A 242 -4.81 -33.62 8.61
CA ASN A 242 -5.86 -33.94 7.62
C ASN A 242 -5.46 -35.05 6.66
N ARG A 243 -4.16 -35.18 6.33
CA ARG A 243 -3.65 -36.32 5.54
C ARG A 243 -3.75 -37.62 6.31
N THR A 244 -3.26 -37.64 7.55
CA THR A 244 -3.29 -38.84 8.41
C THR A 244 -4.71 -39.28 8.80
N GLU A 245 -5.64 -38.35 9.01
CA GLU A 245 -7.06 -38.66 9.24
C GLU A 245 -7.75 -39.20 7.98
N ASN A 246 -7.46 -38.64 6.81
CA ASN A 246 -7.99 -39.16 5.54
C ASN A 246 -7.43 -40.55 5.22
N ASP A 247 -6.16 -40.83 5.54
CA ASP A 247 -5.56 -42.15 5.36
C ASP A 247 -6.17 -43.18 6.33
N ARG A 248 -6.45 -42.80 7.58
CA ARG A 248 -7.15 -43.66 8.55
C ARG A 248 -8.61 -43.93 8.16
N ASN A 249 -9.31 -42.94 7.65
CA ASN A 249 -10.69 -43.11 7.18
C ASN A 249 -10.77 -43.95 5.89
N GLN A 250 -9.73 -43.97 5.05
CA GLN A 250 -9.63 -44.89 3.92
C GLN A 250 -9.35 -46.34 4.32
N GLN A 251 -8.68 -46.58 5.46
CA GLN A 251 -8.41 -47.94 5.95
C GLN A 251 -9.61 -48.59 6.66
N ASN A 252 -10.54 -47.80 7.23
CA ASN A 252 -11.75 -48.31 7.91
C ASN A 252 -13.03 -48.23 7.05
N GLY A 253 -12.97 -47.58 5.88
CA GLY A 253 -14.09 -47.43 4.96
C GLY A 253 -14.18 -48.58 3.95
N ASN A 254 -15.02 -49.57 4.22
CA ASN A 254 -15.48 -50.53 3.23
C ASN A 254 -16.42 -49.82 2.22
N SER A 255 -15.90 -48.97 1.33
CA SER A 255 -16.71 -48.32 0.29
C SER A 255 -15.90 -47.89 -0.93
N GLY A 256 -16.13 -48.61 -2.04
CA GLY A 256 -16.25 -48.06 -3.39
C GLY A 256 -15.13 -47.17 -3.90
N ARG A 257 -14.25 -47.75 -4.73
CA ARG A 257 -13.33 -47.06 -5.66
C ARG A 257 -14.04 -45.90 -6.39
N ARG A 258 -13.93 -44.67 -5.89
CA ARG A 258 -14.15 -43.48 -6.70
C ARG A 258 -12.86 -43.21 -7.45
N LYS A 259 -12.89 -43.54 -8.75
CA LYS A 259 -11.84 -43.18 -9.71
C LYS A 259 -11.58 -41.67 -9.61
N SER A 260 -10.31 -41.30 -9.51
CA SER A 260 -9.87 -39.91 -9.70
C SER A 260 -10.33 -39.41 -11.07
N PRO A 261 -10.55 -38.09 -11.25
CA PRO A 261 -10.74 -37.54 -12.58
C PRO A 261 -9.43 -37.72 -13.34
N GLN A 262 -9.36 -38.77 -14.18
CA GLN A 262 -8.29 -38.87 -15.15
C GLN A 262 -8.45 -37.71 -16.13
N HIS A 263 -7.49 -36.81 -16.08
CA HIS A 263 -7.22 -35.82 -17.09
C HIS A 263 -7.27 -36.50 -18.47
N THR A 264 -8.37 -36.32 -19.21
CA THR A 264 -8.44 -36.76 -20.60
C THR A 264 -8.18 -35.52 -21.45
N MET A 265 -6.92 -35.29 -21.80
CA MET A 265 -6.65 -34.51 -23.01
C MET A 265 -7.07 -35.39 -24.19
N ARG A 266 -8.08 -34.95 -24.94
CA ARG A 266 -8.28 -35.40 -26.32
C ARG A 266 -8.26 -34.16 -27.20
N ILE A 267 -7.14 -33.99 -27.89
CA ILE A 267 -7.04 -33.14 -29.05
C ILE A 267 -7.68 -33.95 -30.19
N ASN A 268 -8.82 -33.48 -30.71
CA ASN A 268 -9.28 -33.92 -32.03
C ASN A 268 -8.74 -32.93 -33.05
N VAL A 269 -7.69 -33.36 -33.75
CA VAL A 269 -7.29 -32.81 -35.05
C VAL A 269 -8.04 -33.66 -36.06
N ASP A 270 -9.10 -33.12 -36.65
CA ASP A 270 -9.67 -33.57 -37.92
C ASP A 270 -10.75 -32.55 -38.31
N ASP A 271 -10.32 -31.51 -39.03
CA ASP A 271 -11.09 -30.83 -40.07
C ASP A 271 -10.13 -29.96 -40.89
N PHE A 272 -9.09 -30.61 -41.43
CA PHE A 272 -8.46 -30.19 -42.67
C PHE A 272 -8.88 -31.20 -43.74
N ASN A 273 -10.06 -30.98 -44.32
CA ASN A 273 -10.40 -31.24 -45.73
C ASN A 273 -11.91 -31.20 -45.93
N SER A 274 -12.41 -30.04 -46.37
CA SER A 274 -13.57 -29.88 -47.26
C SER A 274 -13.49 -28.50 -47.88
#